data_AF-A0A2M7RM20-F1
#
_entry.id   AF-A0A2M7RM20-F1
#
_cell.length_a   1.000
_cell.length_b   1.000
_cell.length_c   1.000
_cell.angle_alpha   90.00
_cell.angle_beta   90.00
_cell.angle_gamma   90.00
#
_symmetry.space_group_name_H-M   'P 1'
#
loop_
_entity.id
_entity.type
_entity.pdbx_description
1 polymer ?
#
loop_
_entity_poly.entity_id
_entity_poly.type
_entity_poly.pdbx_seq_one_letter_code
_entity_poly.pdbx_strand_id
1 'polypeptide(L)'
;VKEDDYLLNLTRYIHLNPITDKNKTATYKGQTFVKLTDFDFSSYQDYLGLRKTEWLSPEFILEYFNENKKQGIINKNSYKDFVENYQFDPSEILGNPILE
;
A
#
# COMPACT_ATOMS: atom_id res chain seq x y z
N VAL A 1 5.99 -1.81 -18.64
CA VAL A 1 4.57 -2.22 -18.50
C VAL A 1 4.39 -3.36 -17.49
N LYS A 2 4.91 -4.59 -17.69
CA LYS A 2 4.72 -5.67 -16.69
C LYS A 2 5.50 -5.52 -15.38
N GLU A 3 6.69 -4.94 -15.43
CA GLU A 3 7.57 -4.80 -14.25
C GLU A 3 7.12 -3.66 -13.31
N ASP A 4 6.62 -2.57 -13.90
CA ASP A 4 6.13 -1.39 -13.17
C ASP A 4 4.92 -1.76 -12.29
N ASP A 5 4.02 -2.61 -12.81
CA ASP A 5 2.85 -3.10 -12.07
C ASP A 5 3.25 -3.99 -10.89
N TYR A 6 4.30 -4.83 -11.04
CA TYR A 6 4.78 -5.67 -9.95
C TYR A 6 5.28 -4.82 -8.78
N LEU A 7 6.11 -3.81 -9.08
CA LEU A 7 6.73 -2.97 -8.06
C LEU A 7 5.68 -2.16 -7.27
N LEU A 8 4.67 -1.61 -7.96
CA LEU A 8 3.55 -0.93 -7.30
C LEU A 8 2.77 -1.84 -6.36
N ASN A 9 2.44 -3.05 -6.82
CA ASN A 9 1.71 -4.00 -5.98
C ASN A 9 2.56 -4.48 -4.79
N LEU A 10 3.88 -4.59 -4.96
CA LEU A 10 4.82 -4.93 -3.88
C LEU A 10 4.89 -3.83 -2.82
N THR A 11 4.96 -2.55 -3.21
CA THR A 11 4.99 -1.45 -2.22
C THR A 11 3.69 -1.40 -1.41
N ARG A 12 2.55 -1.61 -2.08
CA ARG A 12 1.25 -1.75 -1.40
C ARG A 12 1.25 -2.90 -0.42
N TYR A 13 1.70 -4.09 -0.83
CA TYR A 13 1.78 -5.26 0.04
C TYR A 13 2.58 -4.95 1.31
N ILE A 14 3.76 -4.35 1.17
CA ILE A 14 4.61 -3.95 2.30
C ILE A 14 3.89 -2.99 3.25
N HIS A 15 3.17 -1.99 2.73
CA HIS A 15 2.45 -1.01 3.57
C HIS A 15 1.19 -1.58 4.23
N LEU A 16 0.63 -2.66 3.69
CA LEU A 16 -0.51 -3.37 4.29
C LEU A 16 -0.07 -4.49 5.25
N ASN A 17 1.19 -4.93 5.24
CA ASN A 17 1.69 -5.97 6.16
C ASN A 17 1.39 -5.73 7.65
N PRO A 18 1.38 -4.48 8.17
CA PRO A 18 1.03 -4.25 9.57
C PRO A 18 -0.43 -4.56 9.91
N ILE A 19 -1.33 -4.65 8.91
CA ILE A 19 -2.76 -4.90 9.13
C ILE A 19 -2.95 -6.33 9.65
N THR A 20 -3.62 -6.42 10.79
CA THR A 20 -3.86 -7.69 11.50
C THR A 20 -5.32 -8.12 11.51
N ASP A 21 -6.26 -7.26 11.11
CA ASP A 21 -7.69 -7.55 11.20
C ASP A 21 -8.50 -7.05 9.99
N LYS A 22 -9.79 -7.40 9.98
CA LYS A 22 -10.75 -7.00 8.94
C LYS A 22 -11.09 -5.51 8.97
N ASN A 23 -10.84 -4.84 10.08
CA ASN A 23 -11.07 -3.41 10.26
C ASN A 23 -9.87 -2.57 9.77
N LYS A 24 -8.88 -3.22 9.14
CA LYS A 24 -7.64 -2.58 8.65
C LYS A 24 -6.82 -1.93 9.77
N THR A 25 -6.89 -2.47 10.98
CA THR A 25 -6.07 -2.01 12.10
C THR A 25 -4.73 -2.75 12.11
N ALA A 26 -3.69 -2.06 12.57
CA ALA A 26 -2.38 -2.65 12.79
C ALA A 26 -2.16 -2.91 14.29
N THR A 27 -1.68 -4.09 14.65
CA THR A 27 -1.37 -4.42 16.05
C THR A 27 0.09 -4.81 16.21
N TYR A 28 0.80 -4.14 17.11
CA TYR A 28 2.19 -4.44 17.41
C TYR A 28 2.47 -4.27 18.91
N LYS A 29 3.06 -5.29 19.54
CA LYS A 29 3.38 -5.33 20.98
C LYS A 29 2.22 -4.90 21.90
N GLY A 30 0.99 -5.33 21.57
CA GLY A 30 -0.21 -5.03 22.35
C GLY A 30 -0.79 -3.62 22.16
N GLN A 31 -0.25 -2.82 21.24
CA GLN A 31 -0.83 -1.55 20.82
C GLN A 31 -1.57 -1.73 19.48
N THR A 32 -2.73 -1.11 19.35
CA THR A 32 -3.55 -1.14 18.14
C THR A 32 -3.62 0.25 17.53
N PHE A 33 -3.33 0.32 16.24
CA PHE A 33 -3.31 1.52 15.43
C PHE A 33 -4.49 1.46 14.45
N VAL A 34 -5.41 2.42 14.55
CA VAL A 34 -6.63 2.45 13.74
C VAL A 34 -6.34 2.93 12.32
N LYS A 35 -5.37 3.84 12.15
CA LYS A 35 -4.93 4.30 10.83
C LYS A 35 -3.53 3.78 10.54
N LEU A 36 -3.29 3.41 9.28
CA LEU A 36 -1.94 3.05 8.81
C LEU A 36 -0.93 4.19 9.00
N THR A 37 -1.38 5.44 8.98
CA THR A 37 -0.55 6.63 9.26
C THR A 37 -0.06 6.70 10.69
N ASP A 38 -0.73 6.03 11.63
CA ASP A 38 -0.38 6.07 13.05
C ASP A 38 0.68 5.00 13.38
N PHE A 39 0.96 4.08 12.45
CA PHE A 39 1.95 3.03 12.60
C PHE A 39 3.34 3.51 12.16
N ASP A 40 4.15 3.96 13.11
CA ASP A 40 5.45 4.60 12.84
C ASP A 40 6.51 3.67 12.23
N PHE A 41 6.39 2.34 12.41
CA PHE A 41 7.34 1.35 11.92
C PHE A 41 7.14 0.95 10.44
N SER A 42 6.60 1.87 9.64
CA SER A 42 6.38 1.73 8.20
C SER A 42 6.83 2.99 7.48
N SER A 43 7.28 2.87 6.23
CA SER A 43 7.58 4.02 5.36
C SER A 43 6.32 4.67 4.77
N TYR A 44 5.12 4.20 5.11
CA TYR A 44 3.87 4.71 4.56
C TYR A 44 3.71 6.23 4.76
N GLN A 45 4.09 6.76 5.92
CA GLN A 45 4.07 8.21 6.19
C GLN A 45 4.96 9.00 5.20
N ASP A 46 6.10 8.45 4.79
CA ASP A 46 7.00 9.09 3.82
C ASP A 46 6.37 9.15 2.43
N TYR A 47 5.65 8.11 2.03
CA TYR A 47 4.90 8.07 0.77
C TYR A 47 3.72 9.05 0.74
N LEU A 48 3.22 9.46 1.92
CA LEU A 48 2.20 10.48 2.06
C LEU A 48 2.78 11.90 2.26
N GLY A 49 4.10 12.05 2.33
CA GLY A 49 4.77 13.32 2.62
C GLY A 49 4.58 13.83 4.05
N LEU A 50 4.11 12.98 4.97
CA LEU A 50 3.93 13.31 6.40
C LEU A 50 5.26 13.19 7.17
N ARG A 51 6.19 12.42 6.65
CA ARG A 51 7.55 12.23 7.17
C ARG A 51 8.55 12.36 6.02
N LYS A 52 9.77 12.80 6.32
CA LYS A 52 10.88 12.81 5.37
C LYS A 52 12.05 12.03 5.94
N THR A 53 12.38 10.92 5.30
CA THR A 53 13.51 10.07 5.65
C THR A 53 14.58 10.18 4.56
N GLU A 54 15.78 10.66 4.90
CA GLU A 54 16.81 11.07 3.91
C GLU A 54 17.27 9.95 2.97
N TRP A 55 17.34 8.71 3.45
CA TRP A 55 17.80 7.56 2.67
C TRP A 55 16.67 6.87 1.88
N LEU A 56 15.43 7.35 2.01
CA LEU A 56 14.28 6.78 1.35
C LEU A 56 13.91 7.64 0.13
N SER A 57 13.66 6.99 -1.00
CA SER A 57 13.26 7.66 -2.24
C SER A 57 11.88 7.17 -2.69
N PRO A 58 10.76 7.69 -2.14
CA PRO A 58 9.42 7.31 -2.59
C PRO A 58 9.05 7.88 -3.97
N GLU A 59 9.84 8.82 -4.50
CA GLU A 59 9.51 9.61 -5.69
C GLU A 59 9.25 8.74 -6.92
N PHE A 60 10.03 7.67 -7.12
CA PHE A 60 9.89 6.80 -8.28
C PHE A 60 8.52 6.09 -8.32
N ILE A 61 7.97 5.74 -7.16
CA ILE A 61 6.61 5.17 -7.07
C ILE A 61 5.57 6.27 -7.24
N LEU A 62 5.76 7.41 -6.56
CA LEU A 62 4.79 8.51 -6.57
C LEU A 62 4.67 9.16 -7.95
N GLU A 63 5.75 9.16 -8.75
CA GLU A 63 5.76 9.66 -10.13
C GLU A 63 4.77 8.90 -11.02
N TYR A 64 4.64 7.58 -10.86
CA TYR A 64 3.65 6.76 -11.58
C TYR A 64 2.22 7.29 -11.41
N PHE A 65 1.84 7.72 -10.20
CA PHE A 65 0.50 8.27 -9.93
C PHE A 65 0.35 9.70 -10.47
N ASN A 66 1.43 10.48 -10.48
CA ASN A 66 1.44 11.84 -11.02
C ASN A 66 1.33 11.86 -12.55
N GLU A 67 2.05 10.99 -13.24
CA GLU A 67 2.02 10.88 -14.70
C GLU A 67 0.65 10.45 -15.21
N ASN A 68 0.09 9.40 -14.60
CA ASN A 68 -1.24 8.89 -14.97
C ASN A 68 -2.37 9.90 -14.69
N LYS A 69 -2.22 10.73 -13.65
CA LYS A 69 -3.13 11.85 -13.38
C LYS A 69 -3.03 12.93 -14.46
N LYS A 70 -1.82 13.27 -14.92
CA LYS A 70 -1.60 14.25 -16.00
C LYS A 70 -2.14 13.77 -17.35
N GLN A 71 -2.07 12.47 -17.62
CA GLN A 71 -2.55 11.86 -18.86
C GLN A 71 -4.07 11.63 -18.89
N GLY A 72 -4.80 11.95 -17.80
CA GLY A 72 -6.25 11.76 -17.71
C GLY A 72 -6.70 10.30 -17.69
N ILE A 73 -5.76 9.35 -17.54
CA ILE A 73 -6.00 7.90 -17.55
C ILE A 73 -6.63 7.45 -16.23
N ILE A 74 -6.28 8.12 -15.13
CA ILE A 74 -6.75 7.76 -13.79
C ILE A 74 -7.55 8.92 -13.19
N ASN A 75 -8.85 8.71 -12.99
CA ASN A 75 -9.67 9.54 -12.14
C ASN A 75 -9.30 9.28 -10.67
N LYS A 76 -8.44 10.12 -10.09
CA LYS A 76 -8.26 10.32 -8.64
C LYS A 76 -7.55 9.24 -7.79
N ASN A 77 -6.90 8.21 -8.32
CA ASN A 77 -6.21 7.28 -7.41
C ASN A 77 -4.87 7.85 -6.96
N SER A 78 -4.83 8.45 -5.78
CA SER A 78 -3.58 8.77 -5.09
C SER A 78 -2.89 7.49 -4.60
N TYR A 79 -1.61 7.55 -4.21
CA TYR A 79 -0.95 6.41 -3.57
C TYR A 79 -1.72 5.92 -2.33
N LYS A 80 -2.27 6.87 -1.55
CA LYS A 80 -3.13 6.60 -0.40
C LYS A 80 -4.34 5.75 -0.79
N ASP A 81 -5.07 6.15 -1.83
CA ASP A 81 -6.25 5.42 -2.29
C ASP A 81 -5.89 4.04 -2.84
N PHE A 82 -4.77 3.94 -3.56
CA PHE A 82 -4.25 2.69 -4.08
C PHE A 82 -3.93 1.67 -2.98
N VAL A 83 -3.39 2.14 -1.84
CA VAL A 83 -3.08 1.28 -0.68
C VAL A 83 -4.35 0.98 0.12
N GLU A 84 -5.08 2.02 0.54
CA GLU A 84 -6.17 1.89 1.51
C GLU A 84 -7.44 1.25 0.95
N ASN A 85 -7.73 1.42 -0.34
CA ASN A 85 -8.93 0.84 -0.96
C ASN A 85 -8.72 -0.58 -1.47
N TYR A 86 -7.51 -1.13 -1.37
CA TYR A 86 -7.26 -2.51 -1.75
C TYR A 86 -8.12 -3.47 -0.93
N GLN A 87 -8.81 -4.34 -1.64
CA GLN A 87 -9.58 -5.44 -1.08
C GLN A 87 -8.81 -6.72 -1.39
N PHE A 88 -8.42 -7.43 -0.34
CA PHE A 88 -7.76 -8.71 -0.48
C PHE A 88 -8.82 -9.77 -0.80
N ASP A 89 -8.76 -10.37 -1.98
CA ASP A 89 -9.50 -11.60 -2.28
C ASP A 89 -8.54 -12.80 -2.07
N PRO A 90 -8.71 -13.59 -1.00
CA PRO A 90 -7.89 -14.77 -0.76
C PRO A 90 -7.90 -15.76 -1.93
N SER A 91 -8.99 -15.78 -2.71
CA SER A 91 -9.21 -16.70 -3.83
C SER A 91 -8.27 -16.43 -5.01
N GLU A 92 -7.78 -15.19 -5.15
CA GLU A 92 -6.86 -14.81 -6.23
C GLU A 92 -5.43 -15.35 -6.02
N ILE A 93 -5.03 -15.57 -4.76
CA ILE A 93 -3.65 -15.99 -4.41
C ILE A 93 -3.59 -17.48 -4.08
N LEU A 94 -4.58 -17.98 -3.34
CA LEU A 94 -4.59 -19.37 -2.87
C LEU A 94 -5.03 -20.35 -3.96
N GLY A 95 -5.57 -19.86 -5.07
CA GLY A 95 -6.28 -20.70 -6.04
C GLY A 95 -7.48 -21.40 -5.39
N ASN A 96 -8.07 -22.37 -6.09
CA ASN A 96 -9.02 -23.27 -5.42
C ASN A 96 -8.23 -24.17 -4.48
N PRO A 97 -8.45 -24.13 -3.15
CA PRO A 97 -7.85 -25.10 -2.26
C PRO A 97 -8.44 -26.47 -2.61
N ILE A 98 -7.67 -27.30 -3.32
CA ILE A 98 -7.98 -28.71 -3.47
C ILE A 98 -7.72 -29.31 -2.09
N LEU A 99 -8.79 -29.50 -1.31
CA LEU A 99 -8.73 -30.32 -0.10
C LEU A 99 -8.67 -31.78 -0.56
N GLU A 100 -7.51 -32.41 -0.42
CA GLU A 100 -7.34 -33.88 -0.54
C GLU A 100 -7.94 -34.61 0.67
#